data_AF-A0A7S1PXL0-F1
#
_entry.id   AF-A0A7S1PXL0-F1
#
_cell.length_a   1.000
_cell.length_b   1.000
_cell.length_c   1.000
_cell.angle_alpha   90.00
_cell.angle_beta   90.00
_cell.angle_gamma   90.00
#
_symmetry.space_group_name_H-M   'P 1'
#
loop_
_entity.id
_entity.type
_entity.pdbx_description
1 polymer ?
#
loop_
_entity_poly.entity_id
_entity_poly.type
_entity_poly.pdbx_seq_one_letter_code
_entity_poly.pdbx_strand_id
1 'polypeptide(L)'
;TCSAAISACSKGSQWAAAMGMLGRMAARKVERNSVTFNAAITACEKAGRWALALSLLGLMASLGLQQDAVSFGAAISACATNGIWLLALRLLGAAAEVGVRPSTIMFNAAVSACEKGGQW
;
A
#
# COMPACT_ATOMS: atom_id res chain seq x y z
N THR A 1 1.33 -5.14 20.48
CA THR A 1 1.10 -3.76 20.01
C THR A 1 0.73 -3.64 18.52
N CYS A 2 0.56 -4.73 17.76
CA CYS A 2 0.13 -4.67 16.35
C CYS A 2 -1.40 -4.65 16.17
N SER A 3 -2.16 -5.18 17.13
CA SER A 3 -3.63 -5.31 17.03
C SER A 3 -4.35 -3.97 16.93
N ALA A 4 -3.86 -2.93 17.61
CA ALA A 4 -4.44 -1.59 17.54
C ALA A 4 -4.23 -0.93 16.17
N ALA A 5 -3.08 -1.14 15.52
CA ALA A 5 -2.82 -0.65 14.17
C ALA A 5 -3.76 -1.33 13.16
N ILE A 6 -3.85 -2.65 13.24
CA ILE A 6 -4.72 -3.46 12.38
C ILE A 6 -6.19 -3.09 12.60
N SER A 7 -6.61 -2.88 13.86
CA SER A 7 -7.99 -2.48 14.18
C SER A 7 -8.33 -1.07 13.68
N ALA A 8 -7.39 -0.12 13.78
CA ALA A 8 -7.57 1.21 13.23
C ALA A 8 -7.63 1.20 11.70
N CYS A 9 -6.83 0.35 11.05
CA CYS A 9 -6.80 0.20 9.60
C CYS A 9 -8.02 -0.59 9.05
N SER A 10 -8.54 -1.56 9.80
CA SER A 10 -9.66 -2.39 9.37
C SER A 10 -10.97 -1.61 9.34
N LYS A 11 -11.17 -0.66 10.27
CA LYS A 11 -12.39 0.16 10.39
C LYS A 11 -12.55 1.26 9.34
N GLY A 12 -11.65 1.38 8.37
CA GLY A 12 -11.84 2.24 7.21
C GLY A 12 -11.44 3.70 7.45
N SER A 13 -10.71 4.25 6.49
CA SER A 13 -10.34 5.66 6.35
C SER A 13 -9.49 6.31 7.44
N GLN A 14 -9.11 5.62 8.52
CA GLN A 14 -8.22 6.19 9.55
C GLN A 14 -6.72 6.08 9.20
N TRP A 15 -6.34 6.46 7.97
CA TRP A 15 -4.94 6.54 7.55
C TRP A 15 -4.11 7.45 8.48
N ALA A 16 -4.72 8.51 9.02
CA ALA A 16 -4.09 9.43 9.95
C ALA A 16 -3.73 8.75 11.28
N ALA A 17 -4.61 7.88 11.80
CA ALA A 17 -4.34 7.11 13.01
C ALA A 17 -3.23 6.07 12.77
N ALA A 18 -3.27 5.39 11.62
CA ALA A 18 -2.23 4.44 11.21
C ALA A 18 -0.84 5.11 11.12
N MET A 19 -0.77 6.30 10.51
CA MET A 19 0.45 7.11 10.43
C MET A 19 0.92 7.59 11.80
N GLY A 20 0.01 8.07 12.65
CA GLY A 20 0.34 8.48 14.02
C GLY A 20 0.89 7.31 14.84
N MET A 21 0.38 6.10 14.61
CA MET A 21 0.88 4.89 15.25
C MET A 21 2.27 4.49 14.73
N LEU A 22 2.51 4.55 13.41
CA LEU A 22 3.84 4.35 12.81
C LEU A 22 4.86 5.35 13.36
N GLY A 23 4.48 6.63 13.48
CA GLY A 23 5.32 7.67 14.07
C GLY A 23 5.64 7.41 15.54
N ARG A 24 4.65 6.99 16.33
CA ARG A 24 4.85 6.60 17.74
C ARG A 24 5.75 5.38 17.88
N MET A 25 5.62 4.38 17.00
CA MET A 25 6.49 3.20 17.01
C MET A 25 7.94 3.59 16.66
N ALA A 26 8.14 4.46 15.67
CA ALA A 26 9.45 5.01 15.35
C ALA A 26 10.06 5.80 16.52
N ALA A 27 9.29 6.69 17.16
CA ALA A 27 9.74 7.47 18.30
C ALA A 27 10.10 6.61 19.52
N ARG A 28 9.39 5.49 19.74
CA ARG A 28 9.65 4.54 20.83
C ARG A 28 10.70 3.48 20.48
N LYS A 29 11.37 3.59 19.32
CA LYS A 29 12.29 2.56 18.79
C LYS A 29 11.69 1.15 18.76
N VAL A 30 10.37 1.05 18.60
CA VAL A 30 9.67 -0.22 18.46
C VAL A 30 9.85 -0.68 17.02
N GLU A 31 10.26 -1.92 16.82
CA GLU A 31 10.40 -2.50 15.48
C GLU A 31 9.08 -2.42 14.72
N ARG A 32 9.14 -1.76 13.56
CA ARG A 32 8.05 -1.74 12.59
C ARG A 32 8.23 -2.98 11.72
N ASN A 33 7.17 -3.79 11.61
CA ASN A 33 7.16 -4.99 10.79
C ASN A 33 6.33 -4.80 9.52
N SER A 34 6.47 -5.71 8.56
CA SER A 34 5.71 -5.69 7.30
C SER A 34 4.20 -5.63 7.53
N VAL A 35 3.68 -6.29 8.57
CA VAL A 35 2.26 -6.28 8.92
C VAL A 35 1.74 -4.87 9.25
N THR A 36 2.50 -4.09 10.02
CA THR A 36 2.09 -2.73 10.41
C THR A 36 2.06 -1.79 9.21
N PHE A 37 3.06 -1.92 8.32
CA PHE A 37 3.09 -1.15 7.08
C PHE A 37 1.97 -1.55 6.13
N ASN A 38 1.73 -2.84 5.92
CA ASN A 38 0.64 -3.34 5.10
C ASN A 38 -0.70 -2.77 5.56
N ALA A 39 -0.97 -2.81 6.86
CA ALA A 39 -2.19 -2.23 7.43
C ALA A 39 -2.31 -0.73 7.09
N ALA A 40 -1.23 0.04 7.26
CA ALA A 40 -1.21 1.46 6.94
C ALA A 40 -1.38 1.75 5.44
N ILE A 41 -0.78 0.94 4.56
CA ILE A 41 -0.93 1.04 3.10
C ILE A 41 -2.38 0.73 2.71
N THR A 42 -3.01 -0.32 3.26
CA THR A 42 -4.43 -0.64 3.05
C THR A 42 -5.35 0.45 3.58
N ALA A 43 -5.02 1.09 4.71
CA ALA A 43 -5.78 2.25 5.20
C ALA A 43 -5.67 3.44 4.25
N CYS A 44 -4.49 3.67 3.66
CA CYS A 44 -4.27 4.71 2.65
C CYS A 44 -5.03 4.40 1.36
N GLU A 45 -5.04 3.15 0.91
CA GLU A 45 -5.84 2.68 -0.23
C GLU A 45 -7.32 2.98 -0.03
N LYS A 46 -7.91 2.53 1.08
CA LYS A 46 -9.33 2.79 1.40
C LYS A 46 -9.67 4.28 1.51
N ALA A 47 -8.69 5.10 1.88
CA ALA A 47 -8.83 6.55 1.96
C ALA A 47 -8.54 7.27 0.62
N GLY A 48 -8.22 6.55 -0.46
CA GLY A 48 -7.84 7.12 -1.75
C GLY A 48 -6.48 7.85 -1.74
N ARG A 49 -5.66 7.68 -0.71
CA ARG A 49 -4.37 8.36 -0.53
C ARG A 49 -3.23 7.60 -1.19
N TRP A 50 -3.27 7.48 -2.51
CA TRP A 50 -2.29 6.73 -3.32
C TRP A 50 -0.84 7.20 -3.10
N ALA A 51 -0.59 8.51 -3.00
CA ALA A 51 0.75 9.06 -2.78
C ALA A 51 1.33 8.64 -1.43
N LEU A 52 0.50 8.57 -0.39
CA LEU A 52 0.93 8.06 0.91
C LEU A 52 1.20 6.56 0.87
N ALA A 53 0.32 5.78 0.23
CA ALA A 53 0.52 4.35 0.05
C ALA A 53 1.87 4.03 -0.62
N LEU A 54 2.23 4.78 -1.66
CA LEU A 54 3.52 4.67 -2.34
C LEU A 54 4.71 5.05 -1.44
N SER A 55 4.59 6.16 -0.71
CA SER A 55 5.67 6.58 0.19
C SER A 55 5.93 5.56 1.30
N LEU A 56 4.88 4.91 1.82
CA LEU A 56 4.98 3.84 2.80
C LEU A 56 5.61 2.57 2.20
N LEU A 57 5.24 2.22 0.96
CA LEU A 57 5.84 1.10 0.24
C LEU A 57 7.34 1.32 0.01
N GLY A 58 7.74 2.53 -0.40
CA GLY A 58 9.15 2.92 -0.54
C GLY A 58 9.89 2.94 0.80
N LEU A 59 9.22 3.38 1.87
CA LEU A 59 9.78 3.35 3.22
C LEU A 59 10.04 1.91 3.68
N MET A 60 9.15 0.94 3.41
CA MET A 60 9.42 -0.48 3.67
C MET A 60 10.69 -0.95 2.99
N ALA A 61 10.86 -0.65 1.70
CA ALA A 61 12.06 -1.02 0.96
C ALA A 61 13.33 -0.40 1.57
N SER A 62 13.28 0.89 1.93
CA SER A 62 14.43 1.59 2.56
C SER A 62 14.80 1.03 3.94
N LEU A 63 13.85 0.43 4.64
CA LEU A 63 14.05 -0.21 5.93
C LEU A 63 14.48 -1.67 5.81
N GLY A 64 14.64 -2.19 4.58
CA GLY A 64 14.94 -3.60 4.33
C GLY A 64 13.78 -4.54 4.69
N LEU A 65 12.57 -4.02 4.85
CA LEU A 65 11.39 -4.83 5.17
C LEU A 65 10.90 -5.53 3.90
N GLN A 66 10.60 -6.82 4.03
CA GLN A 66 10.04 -7.62 2.93
C GLN A 66 8.68 -7.06 2.53
N GLN A 67 8.61 -6.59 1.29
CA GLN A 67 7.38 -6.21 0.61
C GLN A 67 6.69 -7.48 0.13
N ASP A 68 5.37 -7.55 0.32
CA ASP A 68 4.58 -8.71 -0.07
C ASP A 68 3.47 -8.33 -1.06
N ALA A 69 2.72 -9.34 -1.50
CA ALA A 69 1.61 -9.15 -2.43
C ALA A 69 0.51 -8.22 -1.85
N VAL A 70 0.40 -8.12 -0.52
CA VAL A 70 -0.57 -7.22 0.13
C VAL A 70 -0.09 -5.78 0.04
N SER A 71 1.20 -5.50 0.30
CA SER A 71 1.78 -4.16 0.16
C SER A 71 1.61 -3.62 -1.26
N PHE A 72 1.99 -4.41 -2.26
CA PHE A 72 1.88 -4.03 -3.67
C PHE A 72 0.43 -3.94 -4.13
N GLY A 73 -0.41 -4.92 -3.76
CA GLY A 73 -1.82 -4.93 -4.14
C GLY A 73 -2.59 -3.72 -3.63
N ALA A 74 -2.38 -3.33 -2.37
CA ALA A 74 -3.00 -2.15 -1.81
C ALA A 74 -2.48 -0.85 -2.46
N ALA A 75 -1.20 -0.74 -2.75
CA ALA A 75 -0.64 0.44 -3.46
C ALA A 75 -1.17 0.55 -4.90
N ILE A 76 -1.25 -0.56 -5.63
CA ILE A 76 -1.79 -0.61 -7.01
C ILE A 76 -3.29 -0.28 -7.00
N SER A 77 -4.07 -0.87 -6.09
CA SER A 77 -5.50 -0.58 -5.92
C SER A 77 -5.74 0.90 -5.60
N ALA A 78 -4.90 1.50 -4.73
CA ALA A 78 -4.95 2.93 -4.43
C ALA A 78 -4.70 3.79 -5.68
N CYS A 79 -3.73 3.42 -6.52
CA CYS A 79 -3.46 4.13 -7.77
C CYS A 79 -4.61 3.97 -8.78
N ALA A 80 -5.19 2.76 -8.87
CA ALA A 80 -6.28 2.44 -9.76
C ALA A 80 -7.57 3.20 -9.46
N THR A 81 -7.91 3.28 -8.17
CA THR A 81 -9.09 4.04 -7.70
C THR A 81 -8.97 5.53 -7.96
N ASN A 82 -7.75 6.07 -8.08
CA ASN A 82 -7.48 7.48 -8.40
C ASN A 82 -7.22 7.74 -9.89
N GLY A 83 -7.38 6.74 -10.77
CA GLY A 83 -7.16 6.89 -12.21
C GLY A 83 -5.70 6.99 -12.64
N ILE A 84 -4.75 6.68 -11.74
CA ILE A 84 -3.31 6.79 -11.99
C ILE A 84 -2.76 5.45 -12.49
N TRP A 85 -3.23 5.05 -13.67
CA TRP A 85 -2.95 3.76 -14.27
C TRP A 85 -1.46 3.55 -14.62
N LEU A 86 -0.77 4.61 -15.04
CA LEU A 86 0.65 4.54 -15.39
C LEU A 86 1.52 4.06 -14.22
N LEU A 87 1.15 4.52 -13.02
CA LEU A 87 1.87 4.23 -11.78
C LEU A 87 1.47 2.85 -11.24
N ALA A 88 0.20 2.45 -11.41
CA ALA A 88 -0.27 1.09 -11.15
C ALA A 88 0.49 0.04 -12.00
N LEU A 89 0.70 0.29 -13.30
CA LEU A 89 1.46 -0.60 -14.18
C LEU A 89 2.95 -0.66 -13.79
N ARG A 90 3.56 0.47 -13.46
CA ARG A 90 4.95 0.51 -12.99
C ARG A 90 5.14 -0.31 -11.71
N LEU A 91 4.21 -0.17 -10.76
CA LEU A 91 4.22 -0.97 -9.53
C LEU A 91 4.05 -2.46 -9.81
N LEU A 92 3.21 -2.83 -10.78
CA LEU A 92 3.00 -4.23 -11.16
C LEU A 92 4.26 -4.85 -11.76
N GLY A 93 5.00 -4.09 -12.59
CA GLY A 93 6.32 -4.47 -13.07
C GLY A 93 7.33 -4.61 -11.94
N ALA A 94 7.38 -3.63 -11.02
CA ALA A 94 8.27 -3.67 -9.87
C ALA A 94 7.98 -4.87 -8.93
N ALA A 95 6.71 -5.24 -8.75
CA ALA A 95 6.34 -6.43 -7.97
C ALA A 95 6.93 -7.71 -8.59
N ALA A 96 6.88 -7.85 -9.91
CA ALA A 96 7.45 -8.99 -10.63
C ALA A 96 8.98 -9.06 -10.47
N GLU A 97 9.68 -7.92 -10.55
CA GLU A 97 11.14 -7.83 -10.34
C GLU A 97 11.56 -8.20 -8.91
N VAL A 98 10.75 -7.85 -7.91
CA VAL A 98 10.99 -8.21 -6.50
C VAL A 98 10.63 -9.68 -6.21
N GLY A 99 10.17 -10.44 -7.22
CA GLY A 99 9.76 -11.84 -7.06
C GLY A 99 8.40 -12.01 -6.38
N VAL A 100 7.66 -10.92 -6.18
CA VAL A 100 6.29 -10.96 -5.67
C VAL A 100 5.38 -11.37 -6.83
N ARG A 101 4.84 -12.60 -6.78
CA ARG A 101 3.86 -13.06 -7.77
C ARG A 101 2.69 -12.07 -7.84
N PRO A 102 2.51 -11.36 -8.97
CA PRO A 102 1.39 -10.46 -9.11
C PRO A 102 0.10 -11.28 -9.04
N SER A 103 -0.80 -10.94 -8.12
CA SER A 103 -2.06 -11.64 -7.95
C SER A 103 -3.08 -11.12 -8.96
N THR A 104 -4.14 -11.90 -9.20
CA THR A 104 -5.24 -11.50 -10.09
C THR A 104 -5.84 -10.15 -9.68
N ILE A 105 -5.79 -9.82 -8.38
CA ILE A 105 -6.24 -8.54 -7.84
C ILE A 105 -5.38 -7.38 -8.38
N MET A 106 -4.05 -7.55 -8.44
CA MET A 106 -3.15 -6.51 -8.95
C MET A 106 -3.39 -6.25 -10.44
N PHE A 107 -3.52 -7.31 -11.22
CA PHE A 107 -3.83 -7.20 -12.66
C PHE A 107 -5.19 -6.55 -12.90
N ASN A 108 -6.23 -7.01 -12.20
CA ASN A 108 -7.57 -6.42 -12.32
C ASN A 108 -7.60 -4.95 -11.92
N ALA A 109 -6.87 -4.58 -10.86
CA ALA A 109 -6.74 -3.18 -10.45
C ALA A 109 -6.04 -2.35 -11.53
N ALA A 110 -4.94 -2.83 -12.12
CA ALA A 110 -4.26 -2.14 -13.20
C ALA A 110 -5.13 -1.98 -14.45
N VAL A 111 -5.86 -3.03 -14.85
CA VAL A 111 -6.80 -2.98 -15.99
C VAL A 111 -7.93 -1.98 -15.73
N SER A 112 -8.55 -2.03 -14.54
CA SER A 112 -9.60 -1.08 -14.15
C SER A 112 -9.09 0.37 -14.09
N ALA A 113 -7.82 0.57 -13.72
CA ALA A 113 -7.18 1.88 -13.78
C ALA A 113 -7.09 2.40 -15.21
N CYS A 114 -6.66 1.57 -16.18
CA CYS A 114 -6.54 1.95 -17.58
C CYS A 114 -7.91 2.30 -18.21
N GLU A 115 -8.94 1.54 -17.86
CA GLU A 115 -10.33 1.80 -18.26
C GLU A 115 -10.80 3.17 -17.76
N LYS A 116 -10.57 3.47 -16.47
CA LYS A 116 -10.90 4.79 -15.89
C LYS A 116 -10.04 5.93 -16.41
N GLY A 117 -8.84 5.64 -16.89
CA GLY A 117 -7.90 6.61 -17.47
C GLY A 117 -8.23 7.02 -18.90
N GLY A 118 -9.29 6.46 -19.51
CA GLY A 118 -9.70 6.80 -20.88
C GLY A 118 -8.77 6.28 -21.97
N GLN A 119 -8.02 5.20 -21.71
CA GLN A 119 -7.09 4.57 -22.66
C GLN A 119 -7.69 3.27 -23.26
N TRP A 120 -8.89 3.36 -23.83
CA TRP A 120 -9.54 2.29 -24.60
C TRP A 120 -10.04 2.82 -25.93
#